data_AF-E8V269-F1
#
_entry.id   AF-E8V269-F1
#
_cell.length_a   1.000
_cell.length_b   1.000
_cell.length_c   1.000
_cell.angle_alpha   90.00
_cell.angle_beta   90.00
_cell.angle_gamma   90.00
#
_symmetry.space_group_name_H-M   'P 1'
#
loop_
_entity.id
_entity.type
_entity.pdbx_description
1 polymer ?
#
loop_
_entity_poly.entity_id
_entity_poly.type
_entity_poly.pdbx_seq_one_letter_code
_entity_poly.pdbx_strand_id
1 'polypeptide(L)'
;MVEKNKLKEAESAETIPEDLAIEIRKLAHDLSNSLEIIVQTSYLLGTTELKPPADDWMRMLDNGVQKSLEINLRLREYIKNHTTR
;
A
#
# COMPACT_ATOMS: atom_id res chain seq x y z
N MET A 1 -31.41 15.09 -26.90
CA MET A 1 -30.94 15.67 -25.62
C MET A 1 -30.72 14.62 -24.52
N VAL A 2 -31.12 13.36 -24.70
CA VAL A 2 -31.03 12.29 -23.68
C VAL A 2 -29.66 11.61 -23.62
N GLU A 3 -28.93 11.50 -24.75
CA GLU A 3 -27.60 10.85 -24.81
C GLU A 3 -26.49 11.64 -24.11
N LYS A 4 -26.59 12.97 -24.01
CA LYS A 4 -25.59 13.80 -23.32
C LYS A 4 -25.65 13.66 -21.79
N ASN A 5 -26.74 13.14 -21.23
CA ASN A 5 -26.85 12.89 -19.79
C ASN A 5 -26.25 11.53 -19.38
N LYS A 6 -26.29 10.51 -20.24
CA LYS A 6 -25.68 9.20 -19.95
C LYS A 6 -24.15 9.22 -19.93
N LEU A 7 -23.52 10.17 -20.62
CA LEU A 7 -22.06 10.33 -20.65
C LEU A 7 -21.51 11.09 -19.43
N LYS A 8 -22.37 11.80 -18.68
CA LYS A 8 -21.96 12.53 -17.46
C LYS A 8 -22.02 11.69 -16.18
N GLU A 9 -22.79 10.61 -16.17
CA GLU A 9 -22.87 9.70 -15.02
C GLU A 9 -21.65 8.77 -14.94
N ALA A 10 -21.05 8.43 -16.08
CA ALA A 10 -19.87 7.55 -16.18
C ALA A 10 -18.53 8.23 -15.81
N GLU A 11 -18.52 9.55 -15.60
CA GLU A 11 -17.31 10.32 -15.27
C GLU A 11 -17.28 10.77 -13.79
N SER A 12 -18.25 10.31 -12.98
CA SER A 12 -18.11 10.37 -11.53
C SER A 12 -17.12 9.29 -11.10
N ALA A 13 -15.83 9.60 -11.16
CA ALA A 13 -14.85 8.87 -10.38
C ALA A 13 -15.39 8.86 -8.94
N GLU A 14 -15.81 7.69 -8.45
CA GLU A 14 -16.31 7.51 -7.10
C GLU A 14 -15.28 8.11 -6.14
N THR A 15 -15.60 9.28 -5.62
CA THR A 15 -14.72 10.02 -4.73
C THR A 15 -14.92 9.43 -3.35
N ILE A 16 -13.82 9.04 -2.72
CA ILE A 16 -13.82 8.56 -1.34
C ILE A 16 -14.27 9.73 -0.46
N PRO A 17 -15.33 9.57 0.36
CA PRO A 17 -15.72 10.56 1.35
C PRO A 17 -14.55 10.93 2.29
N GLU A 18 -14.42 12.20 2.66
CA GLU A 18 -13.25 12.69 3.39
C GLU A 18 -13.10 12.04 4.77
N ASP A 19 -14.19 11.76 5.47
CA ASP A 19 -14.20 11.06 6.76
C ASP A 19 -13.63 9.63 6.64
N LEU A 20 -14.03 8.90 5.59
CA LEU A 20 -13.46 7.57 5.29
C LEU A 20 -11.99 7.69 4.86
N ALA A 21 -11.65 8.69 4.04
CA ALA A 21 -10.29 8.90 3.59
C ALA A 21 -9.33 9.17 4.76
N ILE A 22 -9.75 9.93 5.77
CA ILE A 22 -8.98 10.18 6.99
C ILE A 22 -8.66 8.85 7.69
N GLU A 23 -9.65 7.99 7.90
CA GLU A 23 -9.43 6.72 8.61
C GLU A 23 -8.55 5.77 7.79
N ILE A 24 -8.75 5.68 6.47
CA ILE A 24 -7.89 4.84 5.62
C ILE A 24 -6.45 5.37 5.61
N ARG A 25 -6.24 6.70 5.57
CA ARG A 25 -4.89 7.30 5.67
C ARG A 25 -4.22 6.94 7.00
N LYS A 26 -4.97 6.94 8.11
CA LYS A 26 -4.47 6.52 9.43
C LYS A 26 -4.07 5.04 9.43
N LEU A 27 -4.91 4.15 8.91
CA LEU A 27 -4.59 2.73 8.78
C LEU A 27 -3.37 2.49 7.86
N ALA A 28 -3.26 3.21 6.75
CA ALA A 28 -2.11 3.10 5.84
C ALA A 28 -0.81 3.62 6.47
N HIS A 29 -0.90 4.63 7.34
CA HIS A 29 0.22 5.09 8.16
C HIS A 29 0.63 4.02 9.17
N ASP A 30 -0.31 3.44 9.93
CA ASP A 30 -0.01 2.39 10.91
C ASP A 30 0.55 1.12 10.25
N LEU A 31 0.07 0.79 9.05
CA LEU A 31 0.66 -0.25 8.20
C LEU A 31 2.09 0.09 7.79
N SER A 32 2.40 1.36 7.51
CA SER A 32 3.76 1.80 7.19
C SER A 32 4.71 1.59 8.37
N ASN A 33 4.28 1.95 9.59
CA ASN A 33 5.05 1.72 10.81
C ASN A 33 5.34 0.24 11.04
N SER A 34 4.33 -0.61 10.82
CA SER A 34 4.49 -2.06 10.94
C SER A 34 5.46 -2.61 9.88
N LEU A 35 5.34 -2.16 8.63
CA LEU A 35 6.25 -2.56 7.55
C LEU A 35 7.67 -2.07 7.79
N GLU A 36 7.87 -0.87 8.34
CA GLU A 36 9.18 -0.35 8.68
C GLU A 36 9.94 -1.29 9.62
N ILE A 37 9.29 -1.75 10.70
CA ILE A 37 9.89 -2.72 11.63
C ILE A 37 10.28 -4.01 10.90
N ILE A 38 9.41 -4.51 10.03
CA ILE A 38 9.66 -5.75 9.29
C ILE A 38 10.81 -5.57 8.28
N VAL A 39 10.88 -4.43 7.57
CA VAL A 39 11.97 -4.08 6.65
C VAL A 39 13.30 -4.02 7.40
N GLN A 40 13.35 -3.30 8.52
CA GLN A 40 14.56 -3.18 9.32
C GLN A 40 15.00 -4.54 9.86
N THR A 41 14.06 -5.37 10.32
CA THR A 41 14.34 -6.73 10.79
C THR A 41 14.86 -7.60 9.65
N SER A 42 14.23 -7.55 8.47
CA SER A 42 14.65 -8.25 7.25
C SER A 42 16.08 -7.87 6.89
N TYR A 43 16.37 -6.57 6.85
CA TYR A 43 17.71 -6.05 6.57
C TYR A 43 18.75 -6.58 7.56
N LEU A 44 18.49 -6.48 8.88
CA LEU A 44 19.41 -6.95 9.92
C LEU A 44 19.68 -8.46 9.80
N LEU A 45 18.65 -9.28 9.56
CA LEU A 45 18.81 -10.72 9.35
C LEU A 45 19.68 -11.02 8.11
N GLY A 46 19.53 -10.25 7.04
CA GLY A 46 20.37 -10.35 5.83
C GLY A 46 21.84 -10.01 6.05
N THR A 47 22.20 -9.35 7.16
CA THR A 47 23.61 -9.11 7.53
C THR A 47 24.26 -10.27 8.29
N THR A 48 23.47 -11.28 8.70
CA THR A 48 23.95 -12.46 9.43
C THR A 48 24.29 -13.60 8.49
N GLU A 49 25.20 -14.50 8.92
CA GLU A 49 25.45 -15.73 8.17
C GLU A 49 24.25 -16.68 8.31
N LEU A 50 23.52 -16.87 7.21
CA LEU A 50 22.40 -17.81 7.12
C LEU A 50 22.83 -19.04 6.32
N LYS A 51 22.63 -20.21 6.90
CA LYS A 51 22.86 -21.49 6.22
C LYS A 51 21.59 -21.97 5.52
N PRO A 52 21.69 -22.72 4.42
CA PRO A 52 20.53 -23.36 3.82
C PRO A 52 19.74 -24.21 4.84
N PRO A 53 18.39 -24.14 4.85
CA PRO A 53 17.52 -23.39 3.93
C PRO A 53 17.12 -21.97 4.41
N ALA A 54 17.74 -21.44 5.46
CA ALA A 54 17.32 -20.17 6.06
C ALA A 54 17.56 -18.97 5.13
N ASP A 55 18.57 -19.03 4.27
CA ASP A 55 18.85 -18.03 3.23
C ASP A 55 17.74 -17.95 2.16
N ASP A 56 17.14 -19.09 1.80
CA ASP A 56 15.99 -19.14 0.90
C ASP A 56 14.77 -18.46 1.52
N TRP A 57 14.49 -18.75 2.80
CA TRP A 57 13.39 -18.10 3.53
C TRP A 57 13.63 -16.61 3.71
N MET A 58 14.89 -16.21 3.92
CA MET A 58 15.27 -14.80 4.01
C MET A 58 14.97 -14.06 2.69
N ARG A 59 15.29 -14.67 1.54
CA ARG A 59 14.95 -14.13 0.23
C ARG A 59 13.44 -14.08 -0.01
N MET A 60 12.68 -15.08 0.46
CA MET A 60 11.21 -15.05 0.40
C MET A 60 10.63 -13.92 1.25
N LEU A 61 11.15 -13.72 2.46
CA LEU A 61 10.76 -12.63 3.36
C LEU A 61 11.03 -11.28 2.71
N ASP A 62 12.24 -11.04 2.24
CA ASP A 62 12.63 -9.76 1.66
C ASP A 62 11.74 -9.40 0.45
N ASN A 63 11.52 -10.36 -0.45
CA ASN A 63 10.61 -10.18 -1.60
C ASN A 63 9.17 -9.84 -1.16
N GLY A 64 8.65 -10.54 -0.14
CA GLY A 64 7.30 -10.30 0.39
C GLY A 64 7.17 -8.92 1.03
N VAL A 65 8.21 -8.46 1.72
CA VAL A 65 8.27 -7.14 2.36
C VAL A 65 8.31 -6.04 1.30
N GLN A 66 9.17 -6.16 0.28
CA GLN A 66 9.24 -5.18 -0.81
C GLN A 66 7.90 -5.04 -1.54
N LYS A 67 7.26 -6.17 -1.85
CA LYS A 67 5.92 -6.16 -2.47
C LYS A 67 4.88 -5.50 -1.57
N SER A 68 4.96 -5.71 -0.27
CA SER A 68 4.03 -5.09 0.69
C SER A 68 4.23 -3.57 0.79
N LEU A 69 5.48 -3.10 0.77
CA LEU A 69 5.81 -1.67 0.69
C LEU A 69 5.23 -1.03 -0.57
N GLU A 70 5.40 -1.69 -1.72
CA GLU A 70 4.86 -1.22 -3.00
C GLU A 70 3.33 -1.11 -2.97
N ILE A 71 2.65 -2.14 -2.47
CA ILE A 71 1.19 -2.14 -2.33
C ILE A 71 0.73 -1.00 -1.40
N ASN A 72 1.40 -0.81 -0.27
CA ASN A 72 1.04 0.23 0.68
C ASN A 72 1.27 1.64 0.09
N LEU A 73 2.31 1.83 -0.73
CA LEU A 73 2.50 3.08 -1.48
C LEU A 73 1.37 3.31 -2.47
N ARG A 74 1.04 2.31 -3.30
CA ARG A 74 -0.07 2.38 -4.25
C ARG A 74 -1.41 2.65 -3.55
N LEU A 75 -1.64 2.08 -2.37
CA LEU A 75 -2.83 2.35 -1.55
C LEU A 75 -2.90 3.83 -1.16
N ARG A 76 -1.81 4.39 -0.63
CA ARG A 76 -1.76 5.82 -0.27
C ARG A 76 -1.99 6.74 -1.47
N GLU A 77 -1.39 6.41 -2.62
CA GLU A 77 -1.58 7.15 -3.87
C GLU A 77 -3.02 7.06 -4.36
N TYR A 78 -3.62 5.86 -4.31
CA TYR A 78 -5.01 5.65 -4.68
C TYR A 78 -5.94 6.53 -3.84
N ILE A 79 -5.80 6.52 -2.51
CA ILE A 79 -6.62 7.35 -1.62
C ILE A 79 -6.42 8.83 -1.95
N LYS A 80 -5.17 9.27 -2.10
CA LYS A 80 -4.85 10.67 -2.43
C LYS A 80 -5.49 11.12 -3.74
N ASN A 81 -5.48 10.27 -4.76
CA ASN A 81 -6.00 10.61 -6.10
C ASN A 81 -7.53 10.53 -6.18
N HIS A 82 -8.18 9.85 -5.23
CA HIS A 82 -9.63 9.63 -5.21
C HIS A 82 -10.32 10.32 -4.03
N THR A 83 -9.66 11.22 -3.30
CA THR A 83 -10.31 12.04 -2.28
C THR A 83 -10.38 13.50 -2.69
N THR A 84 -11.54 14.13 -2.49
CA THR A 84 -11.72 15.57 -2.74
C THR A 84 -10.97 16.38 -1.67
N ARG A 85 -10.09 17.27 -2.11
CA ARG A 85 -9.21 18.08 -1.25
C ARG A 85 -9.94 19.22 -0.55
#